data_AF-A0A7Y4XV42-F1
#
_entry.id   AF-A0A7Y4XV42-F1
#
_cell.length_a   1.000
_cell.length_b   1.000
_cell.length_c   1.000
_cell.angle_alpha   90.00
_cell.angle_beta   90.00
_cell.angle_gamma   90.00
#
_symmetry.space_group_name_H-M   'P 1'
#
loop_
_entity.id
_entity.type
_entity.pdbx_description
1 polymer ?
#
loop_
_entity_poly.entity_id
_entity_poly.type
_entity_poly.pdbx_seq_one_letter_code
_entity_poly.pdbx_strand_id
1 'polypeptide(L)'
;MLYSTNMPRFGDKQNSDFFEAYLQRLLTERDRSGLTEMIGGIEALMISVEPGNSIEYIAELALMTPYEYLVTLNSDKHLTHVLRIDMNSPDILLREIKKPEHSDIFRSLNDLYPVGAQRPHSRYLGEILLASNRHEVVALQQQREFRFFSVGQLAELDLPLNVSISKPSPYTQNVVGYMERPVNGIRVYQHGECMILSAAQAANDRSKEMQESLGIKPLILPIDHLATRVYSQNREAALLEYLALSSYYYWGSYDIKDQNSSTNVTKNIRQTPESNSPAKVFTANNYPYCVNHLDKLPSPTENFVRNYGPRLHHMAVVVKDGQSNGRENIDIVVDAITSQGKGFLLDTVGSREEGMKQIFSSASDFSSLIIEYVQRFGDFQGFFTRDNVAQLTYAAGLEEGVKN
;
A
#
# COMPACT_ATOMS: atom_id res chain seq x y z
N MET A 1 -20.91 -4.26 18.93
CA MET A 1 -21.35 -3.59 17.71
C MET A 1 -20.50 -2.35 17.46
N LEU A 2 -19.62 -2.43 16.46
CA LEU A 2 -18.85 -1.29 15.95
C LEU A 2 -19.74 -0.46 15.02
N TYR A 3 -19.68 0.87 15.13
CA TYR A 3 -20.50 1.80 14.33
C TYR A 3 -19.61 2.67 13.45
N SER A 4 -19.49 2.29 12.19
CA SER A 4 -18.61 2.91 11.21
C SER A 4 -19.01 4.33 10.82
N THR A 5 -20.30 4.65 10.94
CA THR A 5 -20.86 5.97 10.63
C THR A 5 -20.63 7.01 11.72
N ASN A 6 -20.28 6.60 12.95
CA ASN A 6 -20.05 7.51 14.07
C ASN A 6 -18.62 8.08 14.10
N MET A 7 -17.76 7.62 13.20
CA MET A 7 -16.38 8.06 13.18
C MET A 7 -16.25 9.49 12.66
N PRO A 8 -15.37 10.31 13.27
CA PRO A 8 -15.15 11.68 12.83
C PRO A 8 -14.56 11.72 11.42
N ARG A 9 -14.95 12.75 10.66
CA ARG A 9 -14.45 13.03 9.33
C ARG A 9 -13.64 14.32 9.33
N PHE A 10 -12.52 14.33 8.64
CA PHE A 10 -11.57 15.43 8.61
C PHE A 10 -11.26 15.89 7.18
N GLY A 11 -10.61 17.04 7.08
CA GLY A 11 -10.22 17.63 5.81
C GLY A 11 -11.30 18.53 5.20
N ASP A 12 -11.03 19.02 3.99
CA ASP A 12 -11.77 20.13 3.36
C ASP A 12 -12.31 19.81 1.96
N LYS A 13 -12.00 18.64 1.42
CA LYS A 13 -12.48 18.27 0.09
C LYS A 13 -13.98 17.94 0.17
N GLN A 14 -14.76 18.68 -0.60
CA GLN A 14 -16.17 18.37 -0.81
C GLN A 14 -16.30 17.15 -1.73
N ASN A 15 -17.00 16.11 -1.26
CA ASN A 15 -17.36 14.94 -2.08
C ASN A 15 -18.68 15.18 -2.83
N SER A 16 -18.98 14.32 -3.80
CA SER A 16 -20.27 14.37 -4.49
C SER A 16 -21.44 13.95 -3.59
N ASP A 17 -22.64 14.40 -3.94
CA ASP A 17 -23.88 13.96 -3.28
C ASP A 17 -24.07 12.43 -3.37
N PHE A 18 -23.62 11.83 -4.49
CA PHE A 18 -23.60 10.38 -4.66
C PHE A 18 -22.76 9.71 -3.57
N PHE A 19 -21.52 10.17 -3.37
CA PHE A 19 -20.63 9.57 -2.38
C PHE A 19 -21.16 9.75 -0.96
N GLU A 20 -21.61 10.94 -0.60
CA GLU A 20 -22.14 11.22 0.74
C GLU A 20 -23.37 10.36 1.06
N ALA A 21 -24.28 10.20 0.10
CA ALA A 21 -25.47 9.37 0.27
C ALA A 21 -25.13 7.87 0.40
N TYR A 22 -24.24 7.36 -0.47
CA TYR A 22 -23.91 5.94 -0.48
C TYR A 22 -22.93 5.54 0.62
N LEU A 23 -22.01 6.40 1.04
CA LEU A 23 -21.09 6.14 2.16
C LEU A 23 -21.86 5.76 3.43
N GLN A 24 -22.86 6.56 3.81
CA GLN A 24 -23.66 6.32 5.01
C GLN A 24 -24.45 5.00 4.92
N ARG A 25 -25.11 4.76 3.78
CA ARG A 25 -25.91 3.54 3.56
C ARG A 25 -25.03 2.29 3.55
N LEU A 26 -23.88 2.36 2.88
CA LEU A 26 -22.93 1.26 2.75
C LEU A 26 -22.35 0.86 4.10
N LEU A 27 -21.87 1.84 4.88
CA LEU A 27 -21.30 1.58 6.19
C LEU A 27 -22.34 1.04 7.17
N THR A 28 -23.54 1.62 7.18
CA THR A 28 -24.67 1.12 8.00
C THR A 28 -25.00 -0.33 7.66
N GLU A 29 -25.08 -0.68 6.38
CA GLU A 29 -25.39 -2.05 5.96
C GLU A 29 -24.26 -3.04 6.28
N ARG A 30 -23.00 -2.63 6.10
CA ARG A 30 -21.84 -3.44 6.46
C ARG A 30 -21.79 -3.73 7.96
N ASP A 31 -22.10 -2.74 8.80
CA ASP A 31 -22.18 -2.91 10.25
C ASP A 31 -23.35 -3.84 10.61
N ARG A 32 -24.53 -3.62 10.02
CA ARG A 32 -25.75 -4.42 10.27
C ARG A 32 -25.60 -5.89 9.88
N SER A 33 -24.88 -6.17 8.80
CA SER A 33 -24.59 -7.54 8.34
C SER A 33 -23.52 -8.26 9.16
N GLY A 34 -22.88 -7.59 10.13
CA GLY A 34 -21.81 -8.16 10.96
C GLY A 34 -20.43 -8.20 10.29
N LEU A 35 -20.32 -7.82 9.01
CA LEU A 35 -19.05 -7.81 8.26
C LEU A 35 -17.98 -6.97 8.95
N THR A 36 -18.34 -5.81 9.50
CA THR A 36 -17.42 -4.93 10.22
C THR A 36 -16.75 -5.63 11.40
N GLU A 37 -17.48 -6.46 12.14
CA GLU A 37 -16.95 -7.20 13.29
C GLU A 37 -16.13 -8.42 12.86
N MET A 38 -16.53 -9.10 11.79
CA MET A 38 -15.84 -10.29 11.29
C MET A 38 -14.51 -9.98 10.58
N ILE A 39 -14.39 -8.81 9.93
CA ILE A 39 -13.19 -8.42 9.20
C ILE A 39 -12.27 -7.61 10.12
N GLY A 40 -11.03 -8.04 10.29
CA GLY A 40 -9.99 -7.36 11.06
C GLY A 40 -9.12 -6.43 10.22
N GLY A 41 -7.88 -6.24 10.67
CA GLY A 41 -6.86 -5.41 9.99
C GLY A 41 -6.13 -6.14 8.86
N ILE A 42 -5.18 -5.45 8.24
CA ILE A 42 -4.31 -6.02 7.21
C ILE A 42 -3.31 -6.98 7.85
N GLU A 43 -3.27 -8.21 7.36
CA GLU A 43 -2.35 -9.27 7.78
C GLU A 43 -1.15 -9.40 6.86
N ALA A 44 -1.32 -9.12 5.57
CA ALA A 44 -0.25 -9.23 4.58
C ALA A 44 -0.48 -8.31 3.37
N LEU A 45 0.62 -7.83 2.81
CA LEU A 45 0.70 -7.14 1.53
C LEU A 45 1.25 -8.10 0.47
N MET A 46 0.70 -8.09 -0.73
CA MET A 46 1.18 -8.93 -1.84
C MET A 46 1.82 -8.06 -2.91
N ILE A 47 3.09 -8.30 -3.17
CA ILE A 47 3.88 -7.60 -4.19
C ILE A 47 4.48 -8.64 -5.12
N SER A 48 4.34 -8.47 -6.42
CA SER A 48 5.06 -9.27 -7.41
C SER A 48 6.18 -8.47 -8.07
N VAL A 49 7.24 -9.16 -8.47
CA VAL A 49 8.40 -8.60 -9.18
C VAL A 49 8.80 -9.48 -10.38
N GLU A 50 9.54 -8.89 -11.31
CA GLU A 50 10.15 -9.62 -12.43
C GLU A 50 11.05 -10.79 -11.97
N PRO A 51 11.21 -11.83 -12.81
CA PRO A 51 12.19 -12.89 -12.60
C PRO A 51 13.60 -12.35 -12.31
N GLY A 52 14.24 -12.88 -11.27
CA GLY A 52 15.58 -12.48 -10.84
C GLY A 52 15.67 -11.22 -9.98
N ASN A 53 14.56 -10.55 -9.66
CA ASN A 53 14.57 -9.28 -8.92
C ASN A 53 14.31 -9.40 -7.42
N SER A 54 13.77 -10.52 -6.93
CA SER A 54 13.36 -10.65 -5.53
C SER A 54 14.51 -10.49 -4.54
N ILE A 55 15.68 -11.06 -4.81
CA ILE A 55 16.81 -11.06 -3.86
C ILE A 55 17.32 -9.65 -3.58
N GLU A 56 17.54 -8.85 -4.63
CA GLU A 56 17.98 -7.46 -4.45
C GLU A 56 16.87 -6.57 -3.91
N TYR A 57 15.60 -6.88 -4.22
CA TYR A 57 14.50 -6.15 -3.60
C TYR A 57 14.31 -6.48 -2.12
N ILE A 58 14.62 -7.71 -1.68
CA ILE A 58 14.72 -8.05 -0.25
C ILE A 58 15.80 -7.19 0.42
N ALA A 59 16.98 -7.06 -0.19
CA ALA A 59 18.04 -6.20 0.34
C ALA A 59 17.60 -4.73 0.44
N GLU A 60 16.90 -4.21 -0.58
CA GLU A 60 16.37 -2.85 -0.58
C GLU A 60 15.33 -2.63 0.53
N LEU A 61 14.33 -3.51 0.64
CA LEU A 61 13.31 -3.44 1.68
C LEU A 61 13.93 -3.59 3.08
N ALA A 62 14.89 -4.50 3.26
CA ALA A 62 15.56 -4.71 4.54
C ALA A 62 16.35 -3.46 5.01
N LEU A 63 16.93 -2.70 4.08
CA LEU A 63 17.63 -1.46 4.38
C LEU A 63 16.66 -0.30 4.67
N MET A 64 15.63 -0.15 3.84
CA MET A 64 14.74 1.01 3.82
C MET A 64 13.52 0.88 4.74
N THR A 65 13.29 -0.30 5.31
CA THR A 65 12.12 -0.59 6.16
C THR A 65 12.53 -1.46 7.35
N PRO A 66 11.68 -1.60 8.38
CA PRO A 66 11.96 -2.52 9.48
C PRO A 66 11.79 -4.00 9.11
N TYR A 67 11.29 -4.34 7.92
CA TYR A 67 11.03 -5.71 7.51
C TYR A 67 12.29 -6.56 7.40
N GLU A 68 12.19 -7.82 7.83
CA GLU A 68 13.24 -8.83 7.74
C GLU A 68 12.74 -10.04 6.96
N TYR A 69 13.61 -10.64 6.16
CA TYR A 69 13.33 -11.92 5.51
C TYR A 69 13.12 -13.02 6.57
N LEU A 70 12.01 -13.73 6.48
CA LEU A 70 11.68 -14.84 7.37
C LEU A 70 11.91 -16.19 6.68
N VAL A 71 11.30 -16.39 5.51
CA VAL A 71 11.31 -17.67 4.81
C VAL A 71 10.88 -17.52 3.35
N THR A 72 11.21 -18.50 2.52
CA THR A 72 10.70 -18.63 1.15
C THR A 72 9.71 -19.78 1.08
N LEU A 73 8.59 -19.53 0.42
CA LEU A 73 7.61 -20.52 0.00
C LEU A 73 7.82 -20.79 -1.49
N ASN A 74 8.41 -21.94 -1.78
CA ASN A 74 8.85 -22.36 -3.10
C ASN A 74 7.76 -23.22 -3.76
N SER A 75 6.93 -22.63 -4.62
CA SER A 75 5.85 -23.32 -5.34
C SER A 75 6.25 -23.67 -6.77
N ASP A 76 5.35 -24.22 -7.58
CA ASP A 76 5.66 -24.60 -8.96
C ASP A 76 5.99 -23.39 -9.84
N LYS A 77 5.28 -22.25 -9.65
CA LYS A 77 5.41 -21.08 -10.53
C LYS A 77 6.14 -19.92 -9.87
N HIS A 78 6.08 -19.77 -8.56
CA HIS A 78 6.66 -18.62 -7.85
C HIS A 78 7.67 -19.01 -6.77
N LEU A 79 8.57 -18.08 -6.50
CA LEU A 79 9.20 -17.95 -5.19
C LEU A 79 8.42 -16.88 -4.44
N THR A 80 7.85 -17.22 -3.28
CA THR A 80 7.18 -16.24 -2.41
C THR A 80 7.98 -16.06 -1.14
N HIS A 81 8.67 -14.93 -1.01
CA HIS A 81 9.43 -14.56 0.18
C HIS A 81 8.50 -13.87 1.18
N VAL A 82 8.47 -14.37 2.41
CA VAL A 82 7.76 -13.74 3.52
C VAL A 82 8.75 -12.83 4.22
N LEU A 83 8.47 -11.53 4.23
CA LEU A 83 9.18 -10.57 5.06
C LEU A 83 8.28 -10.15 6.22
N ARG A 84 8.82 -10.12 7.43
CA ARG A 84 8.07 -9.88 8.68
C ARG A 84 8.87 -8.96 9.60
N ILE A 85 8.17 -8.11 10.32
CA ILE A 85 8.71 -7.36 11.47
C ILE A 85 8.41 -8.15 12.73
N ASP A 86 7.12 -8.35 12.99
CA ASP A 86 6.58 -9.11 14.11
C ASP A 86 5.17 -9.64 13.77
N MET A 87 4.45 -10.15 14.77
CA MET A 87 3.07 -10.62 14.62
C MET A 87 2.01 -9.51 14.70
N ASN A 88 2.40 -8.26 14.96
CA ASN A 88 1.50 -7.13 15.06
C ASN A 88 1.38 -6.39 13.72
N SER A 89 2.49 -6.25 13.02
CA SER A 89 2.60 -5.55 11.73
C SER A 89 2.33 -6.50 10.57
N PRO A 90 1.71 -6.07 9.46
CA PRO A 90 1.41 -6.95 8.33
C PRO A 90 2.68 -7.53 7.71
N ASP A 91 2.64 -8.76 7.21
CA ASP A 91 3.74 -9.33 6.41
C ASP A 91 3.82 -8.68 5.02
N ILE A 92 4.98 -8.77 4.37
CA ILE A 92 5.09 -8.60 2.91
C ILE A 92 5.31 -9.98 2.29
N LEU A 93 4.41 -10.36 1.38
CA LEU A 93 4.56 -11.50 0.49
C LEU A 93 5.14 -11.01 -0.83
N LEU A 94 6.47 -11.09 -0.94
CA LEU A 94 7.19 -10.73 -2.15
C LEU A 94 7.26 -11.95 -3.09
N ARG A 95 6.57 -11.88 -4.22
CA ARG A 95 6.40 -12.97 -5.17
C ARG A 95 7.25 -12.71 -6.41
N GLU A 96 8.13 -13.63 -6.74
CA GLU A 96 8.85 -13.65 -8.01
C GLU A 96 8.34 -14.81 -8.85
N ILE A 97 7.94 -14.51 -10.08
CA ILE A 97 7.61 -15.55 -11.05
C ILE A 97 8.89 -16.21 -11.57
N LYS A 98 8.93 -17.54 -11.59
CA LYS A 98 10.11 -18.30 -12.03
C LYS A 98 10.32 -18.30 -13.54
N LYS A 99 9.22 -18.15 -14.28
CA LYS A 99 9.17 -18.31 -15.74
C LYS A 99 8.62 -17.03 -16.38
N PRO A 100 9.44 -16.24 -17.10
CA PRO A 100 9.02 -14.98 -17.70
C PRO A 100 7.82 -15.10 -18.64
N GLU A 101 7.66 -16.25 -19.29
CA GLU A 101 6.57 -16.57 -20.22
C GLU A 101 5.22 -16.85 -19.54
N HIS A 102 5.18 -16.94 -18.21
CA HIS A 102 3.94 -17.11 -17.48
C HIS A 102 2.99 -15.95 -17.81
N SER A 103 1.71 -16.26 -18.00
CA SER A 103 0.70 -15.24 -18.25
C SER A 103 -0.50 -15.51 -17.39
N ASP A 104 -0.90 -14.48 -16.65
CA ASP A 104 -2.08 -14.50 -15.80
C ASP A 104 -2.81 -13.15 -15.89
N ILE A 105 -3.86 -13.01 -15.09
CA ILE A 105 -4.66 -11.78 -15.05
C ILE A 105 -3.85 -10.57 -14.59
N PHE A 106 -2.87 -10.74 -13.70
CA PHE A 106 -2.09 -9.66 -13.12
C PHE A 106 -1.10 -9.09 -14.14
N ARG A 107 -0.48 -9.97 -14.93
CA ARG A 107 0.30 -9.63 -16.12
C ARG A 107 -0.54 -8.90 -17.14
N SER A 108 -1.71 -9.45 -17.51
CA SER A 108 -2.60 -8.83 -18.49
C SER A 108 -3.04 -7.43 -18.08
N LEU A 109 -3.24 -7.17 -16.78
CA LEU A 109 -3.55 -5.83 -16.28
C LEU A 109 -2.38 -4.86 -16.44
N ASN A 110 -1.12 -5.32 -16.31
CA ASN A 110 0.06 -4.51 -16.58
C ASN A 110 0.24 -4.21 -18.08
N ASP A 111 -0.03 -5.20 -18.94
CA ASP A 111 0.11 -5.09 -20.40
C ASP A 111 -0.78 -3.99 -21.01
N LEU A 112 -1.83 -3.55 -20.31
CA LEU A 112 -2.71 -2.46 -20.75
C LEU A 112 -2.06 -1.08 -20.69
N TYR A 113 -0.91 -0.94 -20.01
CA TYR A 113 -0.31 0.36 -19.70
C TYR A 113 1.15 0.45 -20.17
N PRO A 114 1.60 1.58 -20.74
CA PRO A 114 2.91 1.68 -21.41
C PRO A 114 4.12 1.31 -20.55
N VAL A 115 4.15 1.75 -19.29
CA VAL A 115 5.24 1.42 -18.36
C VAL A 115 4.98 0.07 -17.68
N GLY A 116 3.72 -0.23 -17.36
CA GLY A 116 3.33 -1.55 -16.86
C GLY A 116 3.77 -2.70 -17.78
N ALA A 117 3.62 -2.53 -19.09
CA ALA A 117 4.01 -3.53 -20.09
C ALA A 117 5.53 -3.76 -20.18
N GLN A 118 6.35 -2.81 -19.70
CA GLN A 118 7.82 -2.97 -19.67
C GLN A 118 8.30 -3.84 -18.50
N ARG A 119 7.49 -3.90 -17.43
CA ARG A 119 7.71 -4.77 -16.25
C ARG A 119 6.41 -5.52 -15.97
N PRO A 120 6.03 -6.47 -16.84
CA PRO A 120 4.69 -7.03 -16.87
C PRO A 120 4.35 -7.87 -15.62
N HIS A 121 5.35 -8.34 -14.88
CA HIS A 121 5.18 -9.10 -13.64
C HIS A 121 5.32 -8.25 -12.38
N SER A 122 5.98 -7.09 -12.45
CA SER A 122 6.12 -6.19 -11.30
C SER A 122 4.86 -5.38 -11.01
N ARG A 123 4.29 -5.57 -9.81
CA ARG A 123 3.18 -4.75 -9.30
C ARG A 123 2.83 -5.06 -7.84
N TYR A 124 2.16 -4.11 -7.20
CA TYR A 124 1.31 -4.43 -6.05
C TYR A 124 0.07 -5.22 -6.51
N LEU A 125 -0.22 -6.33 -5.83
CA LEU A 125 -1.38 -7.16 -6.13
C LEU A 125 -2.57 -6.80 -5.25
N GLY A 126 -2.34 -6.49 -3.97
CA GLY A 126 -3.41 -6.29 -3.01
C GLY A 126 -3.00 -6.65 -1.58
N GLU A 127 -3.99 -6.74 -0.72
CA GLU A 127 -3.82 -7.00 0.72
C GLU A 127 -4.69 -8.16 1.18
N ILE A 128 -4.25 -8.85 2.23
CA ILE A 128 -5.00 -9.91 2.90
C ILE A 128 -5.42 -9.36 4.27
N LEU A 129 -6.72 -9.40 4.57
CA LEU A 129 -7.31 -8.97 5.83
C LEU A 129 -7.55 -10.18 6.74
N LEU A 130 -7.47 -9.97 8.05
CA LEU A 130 -7.94 -10.95 9.03
C LEU A 130 -9.45 -11.15 8.91
N ALA A 131 -9.93 -12.38 9.03
CA ALA A 131 -11.33 -12.71 9.16
C ALA A 131 -11.54 -13.67 10.34
N SER A 132 -12.60 -13.47 11.13
CA SER A 132 -12.97 -14.41 12.18
C SER A 132 -13.64 -15.68 11.62
N ASN A 133 -14.30 -15.55 10.47
CA ASN A 133 -14.90 -16.65 9.71
C ASN A 133 -14.79 -16.31 8.21
N ARG A 134 -13.76 -16.85 7.54
CA ARG A 134 -13.47 -16.53 6.13
C ARG A 134 -14.61 -16.94 5.21
N HIS A 135 -15.22 -18.09 5.45
CA HIS A 135 -16.28 -18.61 4.59
C HIS A 135 -17.55 -17.77 4.67
N GLU A 136 -17.95 -17.36 5.87
CA GLU A 136 -19.10 -16.49 6.08
C GLU A 136 -18.89 -15.08 5.52
N VAL A 137 -17.70 -14.49 5.75
CA VAL A 137 -17.34 -13.20 5.14
C VAL A 137 -17.47 -13.26 3.62
N VAL A 138 -16.89 -14.28 2.97
CA VAL A 138 -16.99 -14.42 1.51
C VAL A 138 -18.44 -14.60 1.06
N ALA A 139 -19.23 -15.42 1.75
CA ALA A 139 -20.64 -15.63 1.39
C ALA A 139 -21.46 -14.33 1.46
N LEU A 140 -21.28 -13.52 2.52
CA LEU A 140 -21.93 -12.23 2.66
C LEU A 140 -21.47 -11.22 1.60
N GLN A 141 -20.17 -11.21 1.26
CA GLN A 141 -19.67 -10.35 0.18
C GLN A 141 -20.22 -10.77 -1.19
N GLN A 142 -20.40 -12.07 -1.44
CA GLN A 142 -21.01 -12.57 -2.67
C GLN A 142 -22.50 -12.20 -2.79
N GLN A 143 -23.24 -12.16 -1.68
CA GLN A 143 -24.61 -11.62 -1.66
C GLN A 143 -24.66 -10.13 -2.03
N ARG A 144 -23.55 -9.41 -1.81
CA ARG A 144 -23.31 -8.01 -2.19
C ARG A 144 -22.61 -7.89 -3.55
N GLU A 145 -22.68 -8.94 -4.37
CA GLU A 145 -22.20 -9.03 -5.75
C GLU A 145 -20.66 -9.02 -5.94
N PHE A 146 -19.88 -9.07 -4.87
CA PHE A 146 -18.43 -9.23 -4.98
C PHE A 146 -18.04 -10.62 -5.49
N ARG A 147 -17.05 -10.66 -6.36
CA ARG A 147 -16.56 -11.90 -6.97
C ARG A 147 -15.22 -12.31 -6.36
N PHE A 148 -15.04 -13.60 -6.18
CA PHE A 148 -13.82 -14.20 -5.64
C PHE A 148 -13.26 -15.23 -6.62
N PHE A 149 -11.96 -15.47 -6.55
CA PHE A 149 -11.35 -16.62 -7.21
C PHE A 149 -11.85 -17.92 -6.56
N SER A 150 -12.15 -18.92 -7.38
CA SER A 150 -12.35 -20.28 -6.86
C SER A 150 -11.01 -20.87 -6.38
N VAL A 151 -11.04 -21.92 -5.56
CA VAL A 151 -9.82 -22.61 -5.11
C VAL A 151 -8.98 -23.10 -6.29
N GLY A 152 -9.62 -23.61 -7.35
CA GLY A 152 -8.93 -24.01 -8.57
C GLY A 152 -8.23 -22.84 -9.26
N GLN A 153 -8.87 -21.67 -9.33
CA GLN A 153 -8.25 -20.47 -9.89
C GLN A 153 -7.11 -19.93 -9.01
N LEU A 154 -7.21 -20.04 -7.68
CA LEU A 154 -6.10 -19.69 -6.79
C LEU A 154 -4.89 -20.60 -7.02
N ALA A 155 -5.10 -21.90 -7.22
CA ALA A 155 -4.04 -22.85 -7.57
C ALA A 155 -3.44 -22.54 -8.95
N GLU A 156 -4.26 -22.16 -9.94
CA GLU A 156 -3.79 -21.73 -11.26
C GLU A 156 -2.93 -20.44 -11.21
N LEU A 157 -3.32 -19.48 -10.37
CA LEU A 157 -2.56 -18.25 -10.10
C LEU A 157 -1.39 -18.47 -9.14
N ASP A 158 -1.27 -19.69 -8.61
CA ASP A 158 -0.23 -20.09 -7.66
C ASP A 158 -0.20 -19.15 -6.44
N LEU A 159 -1.39 -18.86 -5.90
CA LEU A 159 -1.61 -18.08 -4.68
C LEU A 159 -1.83 -19.00 -3.47
N PRO A 160 -1.68 -18.51 -2.22
CA PRO A 160 -1.97 -19.31 -1.04
C PRO A 160 -3.41 -19.83 -1.02
N LEU A 161 -3.60 -21.11 -0.66
CA LEU A 161 -4.92 -21.77 -0.76
C LEU A 161 -5.78 -21.64 0.51
N ASN A 162 -5.16 -21.27 1.62
CA ASN A 162 -5.83 -21.03 2.90
C ASN A 162 -6.35 -19.59 3.06
N VAL A 163 -6.41 -18.83 1.96
CA VAL A 163 -7.03 -17.50 1.91
C VAL A 163 -8.13 -17.47 0.84
N SER A 164 -9.02 -16.49 0.91
CA SER A 164 -10.00 -16.23 -0.14
C SER A 164 -9.71 -14.85 -0.73
N ILE A 165 -9.58 -14.74 -2.05
CA ILE A 165 -9.12 -13.51 -2.71
C ILE A 165 -10.16 -13.05 -3.72
N SER A 166 -10.53 -11.76 -3.67
CA SER A 166 -11.45 -11.14 -4.62
C SER A 166 -10.89 -11.18 -6.04
N LYS A 167 -11.75 -11.04 -7.05
CA LYS A 167 -11.27 -10.63 -8.38
C LYS A 167 -10.66 -9.22 -8.29
N PRO A 168 -9.72 -8.86 -9.19
CA PRO A 168 -9.17 -7.51 -9.22
C PRO A 168 -10.27 -6.46 -9.35
N SER A 169 -10.19 -5.43 -8.52
CA SER A 169 -11.08 -4.27 -8.56
C SER A 169 -11.05 -3.61 -9.94
N PRO A 170 -12.19 -3.20 -10.50
CA PRO A 170 -12.21 -2.42 -11.75
C PRO A 170 -11.64 -1.01 -11.57
N TYR A 171 -11.54 -0.51 -10.33
CA TYR A 171 -11.13 0.86 -10.02
C TYR A 171 -9.66 0.96 -9.61
N THR A 172 -9.17 -0.04 -8.88
CA THR A 172 -7.80 -0.07 -8.33
C THR A 172 -6.94 -1.18 -8.90
N GLN A 173 -7.53 -2.13 -9.64
CA GLN A 173 -6.88 -3.35 -10.14
C GLN A 173 -6.20 -4.21 -9.07
N ASN A 174 -6.40 -3.90 -7.79
CA ASN A 174 -5.90 -4.67 -6.66
C ASN A 174 -6.95 -5.70 -6.22
N VAL A 175 -6.50 -6.69 -5.47
CA VAL A 175 -7.35 -7.69 -4.82
C VAL A 175 -7.45 -7.45 -3.31
N VAL A 176 -8.56 -7.88 -2.71
CA VAL A 176 -8.70 -7.98 -1.25
C VAL A 176 -8.85 -9.44 -0.89
N GLY A 177 -8.00 -9.90 0.02
CA GLY A 177 -7.99 -11.26 0.55
C GLY A 177 -8.53 -11.34 1.97
N TYR A 178 -8.93 -12.54 2.38
CA TYR A 178 -9.32 -12.87 3.76
C TYR A 178 -8.57 -14.11 4.25
N MET A 179 -7.92 -13.99 5.40
CA MET A 179 -7.28 -15.08 6.13
C MET A 179 -8.02 -15.33 7.44
N GLU A 180 -8.41 -16.57 7.68
CA GLU A 180 -8.95 -16.98 8.99
C GLU A 180 -7.83 -17.51 9.88
N ARG A 181 -7.67 -16.89 11.05
CA ARG A 181 -6.79 -17.37 12.12
C ARG A 181 -7.23 -16.80 13.47
N PRO A 182 -6.88 -17.44 14.60
CA PRO A 182 -6.97 -16.79 15.91
C PRO A 182 -6.11 -15.52 15.93
N VAL A 183 -6.55 -14.48 16.65
CA VAL A 183 -5.81 -13.20 16.76
C VAL A 183 -4.39 -13.39 17.30
N ASN A 184 -4.21 -14.30 18.26
CA ASN A 184 -2.91 -14.67 18.83
C ASN A 184 -2.23 -15.85 18.10
N GLY A 185 -2.83 -16.32 17.00
CA GLY A 185 -2.28 -17.38 16.17
C GLY A 185 -1.20 -16.86 15.23
N ILE A 186 -0.32 -17.74 14.78
CA ILE A 186 0.68 -17.42 13.77
C ILE A 186 0.02 -17.24 12.39
N ARG A 187 0.60 -16.37 11.55
CA ARG A 187 0.24 -16.28 10.13
C ARG A 187 0.92 -17.43 9.41
N VAL A 188 0.11 -18.25 8.74
CA VAL A 188 0.57 -19.37 7.91
C VAL A 188 0.01 -19.17 6.52
N TYR A 189 0.83 -19.34 5.49
CA TYR A 189 0.42 -19.31 4.10
C TYR A 189 0.57 -20.71 3.53
N GLN A 190 -0.53 -21.36 3.17
CA GLN A 190 -0.52 -22.69 2.58
C GLN A 190 -0.12 -22.58 1.11
N HIS A 191 1.19 -22.60 0.87
CA HIS A 191 1.77 -22.37 -0.44
C HIS A 191 3.19 -22.95 -0.52
N GLY A 192 3.44 -23.78 -1.53
CA GLY A 192 4.79 -24.30 -1.84
C GLY A 192 5.49 -25.08 -0.71
N GLU A 193 6.76 -25.38 -0.94
CA GLU A 193 7.69 -25.91 0.06
C GLU A 193 8.30 -24.76 0.87
N CYS A 194 8.28 -24.87 2.19
CA CYS A 194 8.85 -23.88 3.10
C CYS A 194 10.36 -24.12 3.25
N MET A 195 11.18 -23.12 2.88
CA MET A 195 12.64 -23.23 2.92
C MET A 195 13.32 -21.88 3.21
N ILE A 196 14.51 -21.93 3.81
CA ILE A 196 15.41 -20.78 3.86
C ILE A 196 16.24 -20.76 2.58
N LEU A 197 16.07 -19.72 1.77
CA LEU A 197 16.87 -19.53 0.58
C LEU A 197 18.13 -18.75 0.94
N SER A 198 19.30 -19.40 0.89
CA SER A 198 20.56 -18.82 1.36
C SER A 198 20.89 -17.45 0.75
N ALA A 199 20.56 -17.24 -0.52
CA ALA A 199 20.77 -15.95 -1.19
C ALA A 199 19.86 -14.84 -0.62
N ALA A 200 18.59 -15.16 -0.31
CA ALA A 200 17.65 -14.21 0.28
C ALA A 200 18.06 -13.86 1.72
N GLN A 201 18.48 -14.87 2.50
CA GLN A 201 19.00 -14.67 3.85
C GLN A 201 20.24 -13.77 3.83
N ALA A 202 21.22 -14.06 2.96
CA ALA A 202 22.43 -13.26 2.85
C ALA A 202 22.15 -11.80 2.42
N ALA A 203 21.20 -11.59 1.51
CA ALA A 203 20.76 -10.26 1.09
C ALA A 203 20.11 -9.47 2.25
N ASN A 204 19.25 -10.13 3.03
CA ASN A 204 18.65 -9.56 4.23
C ASN A 204 19.70 -9.19 5.27
N ASP A 205 20.57 -10.14 5.63
CA ASP A 205 21.53 -9.98 6.73
C ASP A 205 22.49 -8.84 6.43
N ARG A 206 23.04 -8.78 5.21
CA ARG A 206 23.88 -7.68 4.74
C ARG A 206 23.18 -6.32 4.91
N SER A 207 21.92 -6.21 4.50
CA SER A 207 21.19 -4.95 4.59
C SER A 207 20.81 -4.58 6.02
N LYS A 208 20.52 -5.56 6.88
CA LYS A 208 20.20 -5.34 8.30
C LYS A 208 21.43 -4.97 9.12
N GLU A 209 22.58 -5.60 8.84
CA GLU A 209 23.88 -5.19 9.37
C GLU A 209 24.22 -3.76 8.93
N MET A 210 23.95 -3.41 7.67
CA MET A 210 24.12 -2.04 7.19
C MET A 210 23.21 -1.07 7.96
N GLN A 211 21.92 -1.37 8.07
CA GLN A 211 20.92 -0.58 8.80
C GLN A 211 21.32 -0.34 10.28
N GLU A 212 21.91 -1.36 10.92
CA GLU A 212 22.45 -1.28 12.29
C GLU A 212 23.71 -0.41 12.34
N SER A 213 24.68 -0.63 11.44
CA SER A 213 25.94 0.13 11.41
C SER A 213 25.75 1.63 11.11
N LEU A 214 24.70 1.97 10.36
CA LEU A 214 24.26 3.34 10.12
C LEU A 214 23.50 3.95 11.32
N GLY A 215 23.14 3.14 12.32
CA GLY A 215 22.41 3.57 13.51
C GLY A 215 20.94 3.91 13.27
N ILE A 216 20.37 3.53 12.12
CA ILE A 216 19.01 3.92 11.71
C ILE A 216 17.94 2.86 12.01
N LYS A 217 18.35 1.62 12.32
CA LYS A 217 17.42 0.52 12.66
C LYS A 217 16.37 0.87 13.72
N PRO A 218 16.68 1.51 14.87
CA PRO A 218 15.66 1.86 15.86
C PRO A 218 14.82 3.08 15.48
N LEU A 219 15.14 3.75 14.36
CA LEU A 219 14.46 4.97 13.91
C LEU A 219 13.37 4.66 12.90
N ILE A 220 13.51 3.61 12.09
CA ILE A 220 12.52 3.24 11.08
C ILE A 220 11.52 2.26 11.70
N LEU A 221 10.25 2.67 11.76
CA LEU A 221 9.14 1.96 12.37
C LEU A 221 8.22 1.36 11.28
N PRO A 222 7.22 0.54 11.64
CA PRO A 222 6.33 -0.10 10.67
C PRO A 222 5.57 0.88 9.77
N ILE A 223 4.88 0.30 8.78
CA ILE A 223 4.12 1.05 7.78
C ILE A 223 3.05 1.92 8.45
N ASP A 224 3.02 3.21 8.08
CA ASP A 224 1.96 4.17 8.44
C ASP A 224 0.78 4.00 7.48
N HIS A 225 1.05 4.05 6.17
CA HIS A 225 -0.01 4.06 5.19
C HIS A 225 0.39 3.56 3.81
N LEU A 226 -0.64 3.27 3.01
CA LEU A 226 -0.56 2.68 1.69
C LEU A 226 -1.35 3.55 0.71
N ALA A 227 -0.68 4.38 -0.10
CA ALA A 227 -1.36 5.25 -1.06
C ALA A 227 -1.48 4.60 -2.44
N THR A 228 -2.73 4.43 -2.87
CA THR A 228 -3.11 3.95 -4.19
C THR A 228 -3.56 5.12 -5.06
N ARG A 229 -3.06 5.16 -6.29
CA ARG A 229 -3.50 6.13 -7.29
C ARG A 229 -4.56 5.52 -8.19
N VAL A 230 -5.63 6.28 -8.43
CA VAL A 230 -6.75 5.88 -9.29
C VAL A 230 -7.12 7.01 -10.25
N TYR A 231 -7.81 6.67 -11.34
CA TYR A 231 -8.36 7.66 -12.26
C TYR A 231 -9.30 8.64 -11.54
N SER A 232 -9.30 9.89 -11.99
CA SER A 232 -10.14 10.95 -11.44
C SER A 232 -11.61 10.55 -11.25
N GLN A 233 -12.24 9.96 -12.27
CA GLN A 233 -13.64 9.51 -12.24
C GLN A 233 -13.89 8.31 -11.33
N ASN A 234 -12.85 7.56 -10.96
CA ASN A 234 -12.96 6.34 -10.17
C ASN A 234 -12.73 6.57 -8.66
N ARG A 235 -12.36 7.77 -8.23
CA ARG A 235 -11.99 8.09 -6.84
C ARG A 235 -13.02 7.61 -5.80
N GLU A 236 -14.25 8.09 -5.93
CA GLU A 236 -15.31 7.81 -4.96
C GLU A 236 -15.79 6.36 -5.06
N ALA A 237 -15.81 5.79 -6.27
CA ALA A 237 -16.16 4.38 -6.48
C ALA A 237 -15.12 3.43 -5.86
N ALA A 238 -13.83 3.71 -6.02
CA ALA A 238 -12.73 2.95 -5.41
C ALA A 238 -12.81 2.98 -3.88
N LEU A 239 -13.08 4.16 -3.30
CA LEU A 239 -13.28 4.31 -1.86
C LEU A 239 -14.45 3.48 -1.36
N LEU A 240 -15.62 3.60 -1.98
CA LEU A 240 -16.80 2.84 -1.57
C LEU A 240 -16.58 1.32 -1.69
N GLU A 241 -15.93 0.88 -2.77
CA GLU A 241 -15.61 -0.54 -2.97
C GLU A 241 -14.69 -1.08 -1.86
N TYR A 242 -13.59 -0.36 -1.56
CA TYR A 242 -12.66 -0.76 -0.51
C TYR A 242 -13.33 -0.78 0.87
N LEU A 243 -14.16 0.22 1.18
CA LEU A 243 -14.92 0.25 2.43
C LEU A 243 -15.93 -0.90 2.49
N ALA A 244 -16.56 -1.29 1.38
CA ALA A 244 -17.45 -2.46 1.37
C ALA A 244 -16.71 -3.77 1.66
N LEU A 245 -15.47 -3.91 1.16
CA LEU A 245 -14.64 -5.12 1.28
C LEU A 245 -13.85 -5.23 2.59
N SER A 246 -13.75 -4.16 3.37
CA SER A 246 -12.89 -4.09 4.55
C SER A 246 -13.66 -3.73 5.82
N SER A 247 -12.95 -3.60 6.94
CA SER A 247 -13.46 -3.00 8.19
C SER A 247 -13.02 -1.53 8.35
N TYR A 248 -12.67 -0.85 7.26
CA TYR A 248 -12.19 0.53 7.32
C TYR A 248 -13.35 1.52 7.30
N TYR A 249 -13.13 2.75 7.75
CA TYR A 249 -14.07 3.86 7.58
C TYR A 249 -13.39 5.00 6.82
N TYR A 250 -14.19 5.87 6.22
CA TYR A 250 -13.70 7.08 5.58
C TYR A 250 -13.29 8.10 6.62
N TRP A 251 -12.00 8.33 6.79
CA TRP A 251 -11.47 9.27 7.77
C TRP A 251 -11.56 10.71 7.29
N GLY A 252 -11.35 10.97 6.00
CA GLY A 252 -11.35 12.33 5.50
C GLY A 252 -10.59 12.49 4.20
N SER A 253 -10.55 13.73 3.70
CA SER A 253 -9.84 14.04 2.46
C SER A 253 -9.42 15.50 2.35
N TYR A 254 -8.31 15.70 1.66
CA TYR A 254 -7.73 17.02 1.42
C TYR A 254 -7.74 17.36 -0.06
N ASP A 255 -8.09 18.61 -0.36
CA ASP A 255 -8.06 19.14 -1.72
C ASP A 255 -6.71 19.82 -1.99
N ILE A 256 -5.99 19.36 -3.02
CA ILE A 256 -4.70 19.92 -3.47
C ILE A 256 -4.92 20.56 -4.84
N LYS A 257 -5.60 21.70 -4.84
CA LYS A 257 -6.10 22.39 -6.05
C LYS A 257 -5.01 22.66 -7.07
N ASP A 258 -3.86 23.18 -6.63
CA ASP A 258 -2.76 23.58 -7.51
C ASP A 258 -2.07 22.39 -8.21
N GLN A 259 -2.31 21.17 -7.75
CA GLN A 259 -1.83 19.93 -8.37
C GLN A 259 -2.95 19.14 -9.07
N ASN A 260 -4.15 19.74 -9.21
CA ASN A 260 -5.36 19.05 -9.69
C ASN A 260 -5.55 17.70 -8.99
N SER A 261 -5.35 17.61 -7.67
CA SER A 261 -5.31 16.35 -6.95
C SER A 261 -6.10 16.40 -5.64
N SER A 262 -6.57 15.24 -5.19
CA SER A 262 -7.14 15.06 -3.85
C SER A 262 -6.61 13.78 -3.24
N THR A 263 -6.38 13.82 -1.94
CA THR A 263 -5.91 12.65 -1.16
C THR A 263 -6.95 12.28 -0.13
N ASN A 264 -7.37 11.01 -0.14
CA ASN A 264 -8.51 10.51 0.61
C ASN A 264 -8.05 9.37 1.53
N VAL A 265 -8.31 9.49 2.82
CA VAL A 265 -7.77 8.59 3.84
C VAL A 265 -8.89 7.71 4.38
N THR A 266 -8.58 6.44 4.56
CA THR A 266 -9.41 5.48 5.29
C THR A 266 -8.60 4.83 6.41
N LYS A 267 -9.24 4.56 7.54
CA LYS A 267 -8.60 3.97 8.73
C LYS A 267 -9.39 2.76 9.22
N ASN A 268 -8.74 1.85 9.93
CA ASN A 268 -9.42 0.71 10.53
C ASN A 268 -10.41 1.18 11.60
N ILE A 269 -11.63 0.65 11.59
CA ILE A 269 -12.68 1.04 12.55
C ILE A 269 -12.31 0.77 14.01
N ARG A 270 -11.44 -0.21 14.28
CA ARG A 270 -11.01 -0.56 15.63
C ARG A 270 -9.99 0.44 16.20
N GLN A 271 -9.61 1.47 15.43
CA GLN A 271 -8.60 2.45 15.80
C GLN A 271 -7.29 1.79 16.25
N THR A 272 -6.98 0.63 15.66
CA THR A 272 -5.67 0.01 15.81
C THR A 272 -4.62 0.96 15.26
N PRO A 273 -3.44 1.07 15.88
CA PRO A 273 -2.34 1.84 15.32
C PRO A 273 -2.09 1.44 13.87
N GLU A 274 -1.73 2.41 13.05
CA GLU A 274 -1.36 2.22 11.64
C GLU A 274 -0.25 1.16 11.50
N SER A 275 0.68 1.10 12.45
CA SER A 275 1.74 0.07 12.50
C SER A 275 1.20 -1.36 12.48
N ASN A 276 -0.01 -1.58 12.98
CA ASN A 276 -0.66 -2.89 13.04
C ASN A 276 -1.60 -3.11 11.85
N SER A 277 -2.23 -2.04 11.35
CA SER A 277 -3.12 -2.08 10.19
C SER A 277 -3.05 -0.73 9.47
N PRO A 278 -2.18 -0.60 8.46
CA PRO A 278 -1.88 0.68 7.82
C PRO A 278 -3.12 1.38 7.30
N ALA A 279 -3.12 2.70 7.33
CA ALA A 279 -4.17 3.48 6.71
C ALA A 279 -4.15 3.28 5.18
N LYS A 280 -5.33 3.21 4.56
CA LYS A 280 -5.43 3.09 3.11
C LYS A 280 -5.79 4.44 2.51
N VAL A 281 -4.90 4.95 1.66
CA VAL A 281 -5.00 6.26 1.04
C VAL A 281 -5.32 6.10 -0.44
N PHE A 282 -6.23 6.92 -0.95
CA PHE A 282 -6.61 6.99 -2.36
C PHE A 282 -6.35 8.40 -2.87
N THR A 283 -5.43 8.50 -3.82
CA THR A 283 -5.11 9.76 -4.49
C THR A 283 -5.63 9.72 -5.90
N ALA A 284 -6.34 10.77 -6.31
CA ALA A 284 -6.84 10.89 -7.66
C ALA A 284 -6.84 12.35 -8.07
N ASN A 285 -6.73 12.58 -9.37
CA ASN A 285 -6.92 13.90 -9.90
C ASN A 285 -8.33 14.44 -9.58
N ASN A 286 -8.48 15.75 -9.34
CA ASN A 286 -9.80 16.37 -9.17
C ASN A 286 -10.60 16.35 -10.47
N TYR A 287 -9.92 16.63 -11.59
CA TYR A 287 -10.46 16.59 -12.94
C TYR A 287 -9.65 15.66 -13.85
N PRO A 288 -10.30 14.95 -14.79
CA PRO A 288 -9.64 13.96 -15.64
C PRO A 288 -8.70 14.60 -16.66
N TYR A 289 -7.77 13.80 -17.21
CA TYR A 289 -6.72 14.34 -18.09
C TYR A 289 -7.25 15.10 -19.32
N CYS A 290 -8.45 14.74 -19.81
CA CYS A 290 -9.00 15.27 -21.04
C CYS A 290 -9.39 16.74 -20.95
N VAL A 291 -9.58 17.28 -19.75
CA VAL A 291 -9.90 18.71 -19.54
C VAL A 291 -8.72 19.54 -19.06
N ASN A 292 -7.58 18.91 -18.74
CA ASN A 292 -6.39 19.61 -18.25
C ASN A 292 -5.89 20.73 -19.17
N HIS A 293 -6.10 20.61 -20.48
CA HIS A 293 -5.69 21.62 -21.45
C HIS A 293 -6.42 22.97 -21.28
N LEU A 294 -7.57 22.97 -20.59
CA LEU A 294 -8.35 24.16 -20.28
C LEU A 294 -7.75 24.90 -19.09
N ASP A 295 -7.52 24.18 -18.00
CA ASP A 295 -7.07 24.76 -16.72
C ASP A 295 -5.54 24.89 -16.63
N LYS A 296 -4.81 24.19 -17.52
CA LYS A 296 -3.35 24.12 -17.57
C LYS A 296 -2.69 23.72 -16.25
N LEU A 297 -3.42 22.97 -15.43
CA LEU A 297 -2.92 22.43 -14.17
C LEU A 297 -2.07 21.17 -14.41
N PRO A 298 -1.10 20.88 -13.53
CA PRO A 298 -0.40 19.60 -13.49
C PRO A 298 -1.38 18.43 -13.36
N SER A 299 -0.96 17.23 -13.77
CA SER A 299 -1.76 16.01 -13.56
C SER A 299 -0.91 14.78 -13.28
N PRO A 300 -0.06 14.86 -12.24
CA PRO A 300 0.89 13.79 -11.92
C PRO A 300 0.18 12.48 -11.55
N THR A 301 -0.93 12.55 -10.81
CA THR A 301 -1.67 11.34 -10.40
C THR A 301 -2.30 10.64 -11.59
N GLU A 302 -2.98 11.39 -12.46
CA GLU A 302 -3.59 10.84 -13.67
C GLU A 302 -2.55 10.32 -14.67
N ASN A 303 -1.40 11.00 -14.81
CA ASN A 303 -0.28 10.53 -15.64
C ASN A 303 0.27 9.20 -15.14
N PHE A 304 0.48 9.04 -13.84
CA PHE A 304 0.88 7.77 -13.26
C PHE A 304 -0.10 6.66 -13.64
N VAL A 305 -1.40 6.87 -13.41
CA VAL A 305 -2.43 5.84 -13.68
C VAL A 305 -2.50 5.47 -15.17
N ARG A 306 -2.23 6.42 -16.07
CA ARG A 306 -2.17 6.17 -17.52
C ARG A 306 -0.91 5.41 -17.95
N ASN A 307 0.18 5.48 -17.18
CA ASN A 307 1.47 4.87 -17.48
C ASN A 307 1.66 3.50 -16.83
N TYR A 308 1.26 3.39 -15.57
CA TYR A 308 1.24 2.21 -14.75
C TYR A 308 -0.21 2.10 -14.29
N GLY A 309 -1.08 1.23 -14.78
CA GLY A 309 -2.50 1.19 -14.33
C GLY A 309 -2.78 1.41 -12.85
N PRO A 310 -4.02 1.78 -12.45
CA PRO A 310 -4.34 2.15 -11.07
C PRO A 310 -3.82 1.07 -10.11
N ARG A 311 -3.04 1.49 -9.11
CA ARG A 311 -2.31 0.60 -8.20
C ARG A 311 -1.72 1.37 -7.01
N LEU A 312 -1.12 0.65 -6.07
CA LEU A 312 -0.29 1.25 -5.01
C LEU A 312 0.89 2.02 -5.62
N HIS A 313 1.07 3.26 -5.19
CA HIS A 313 2.13 4.16 -5.63
C HIS A 313 3.28 4.20 -4.62
N HIS A 314 2.98 4.31 -3.31
CA HIS A 314 4.00 4.27 -2.27
C HIS A 314 3.54 3.53 -1.02
N MET A 315 4.54 3.07 -0.25
CA MET A 315 4.40 2.60 1.11
C MET A 315 5.09 3.60 2.04
N ALA A 316 4.36 4.15 2.99
CA ALA A 316 4.92 5.06 3.98
C ALA A 316 5.32 4.30 5.23
N VAL A 317 6.54 4.51 5.72
CA VAL A 317 7.04 4.00 7.00
C VAL A 317 7.20 5.16 7.98
N VAL A 318 6.91 4.91 9.26
CA VAL A 318 7.09 5.92 10.29
C VAL A 318 8.57 6.06 10.61
N VAL A 319 9.04 7.29 10.79
CA VAL A 319 10.30 7.57 11.49
C VAL A 319 9.98 8.01 12.91
N LYS A 320 10.64 7.37 13.88
CA LYS A 320 10.46 7.60 15.31
C LYS A 320 10.59 9.09 15.64
N ASP A 321 9.60 9.63 16.35
CA ASP A 321 9.67 11.02 16.82
C ASP A 321 10.89 11.24 17.73
N GLY A 322 11.44 12.44 17.65
CA GLY A 322 12.62 12.86 18.38
C GLY A 322 13.69 13.46 17.47
N GLN A 323 14.82 13.73 18.10
CA GLN A 323 16.03 14.23 17.47
C GLN A 323 17.23 13.47 18.03
N SER A 324 18.27 13.34 17.23
CA SER A 324 19.58 12.86 17.67
C SER A 324 20.65 13.87 17.25
N ASN A 325 21.50 14.29 18.18
CA ASN A 325 22.54 15.30 17.93
C ASN A 325 22.01 16.61 17.31
N GLY A 326 20.83 17.06 17.75
CA GLY A 326 20.20 18.30 17.26
C GLY A 326 19.59 18.20 15.86
N ARG A 327 19.56 17.02 15.25
CA ARG A 327 18.93 16.75 13.95
C ARG A 327 17.68 15.91 14.12
N GLU A 328 16.66 16.17 13.31
CA GLU A 328 15.45 15.34 13.27
C GLU A 328 15.79 13.94 12.77
N ASN A 329 15.17 12.93 13.37
CA ASN A 329 15.49 11.54 13.06
C ASN A 329 15.26 11.21 11.58
N ILE A 330 14.27 11.83 10.92
CA ILE A 330 14.03 11.67 9.48
C ILE A 330 15.22 12.14 8.65
N ASP A 331 15.86 13.26 9.01
CA ASP A 331 17.04 13.76 8.28
C ASP A 331 18.23 12.81 8.43
N ILE A 332 18.37 12.18 9.60
CA ILE A 332 19.42 11.19 9.86
C ILE A 332 19.18 9.93 9.02
N VAL A 333 17.93 9.47 8.96
CA VAL A 333 17.54 8.31 8.15
C VAL A 333 17.79 8.58 6.67
N VAL A 334 17.37 9.73 6.17
CA VAL A 334 17.54 10.13 4.76
C VAL A 334 19.01 10.21 4.38
N ASP A 335 19.84 10.89 5.18
CA ASP A 335 21.28 10.99 4.92
C ASP A 335 21.96 9.62 4.91
N ALA A 336 21.63 8.78 5.90
CA ALA A 336 22.20 7.44 6.01
C ALA A 336 21.85 6.58 4.78
N ILE A 337 20.61 6.62 4.34
CA ILE A 337 20.15 5.87 3.16
C ILE A 337 20.73 6.43 1.86
N THR A 338 20.83 7.75 1.76
CA THR A 338 21.48 8.43 0.63
C THR A 338 22.96 8.05 0.53
N SER A 339 23.66 7.92 1.66
CA SER A 339 25.07 7.48 1.69
C SER A 339 25.28 6.07 1.12
N GLN A 340 24.22 5.25 1.05
CA GLN A 340 24.22 3.92 0.43
C GLN A 340 23.78 3.94 -1.05
N GLY A 341 23.69 5.12 -1.67
CA GLY A 341 23.39 5.29 -3.09
C GLY A 341 21.90 5.26 -3.44
N LYS A 342 20.99 5.32 -2.45
CA LYS A 342 19.54 5.42 -2.70
C LYS A 342 19.12 6.88 -2.89
N GLY A 343 18.34 7.13 -3.94
CA GLY A 343 17.86 8.46 -4.28
C GLY A 343 16.59 8.87 -3.54
N PHE A 344 16.38 10.18 -3.42
CA PHE A 344 15.15 10.81 -2.97
C PHE A 344 14.72 11.86 -3.99
N LEU A 345 13.41 12.09 -4.10
CA LEU A 345 12.84 12.95 -5.15
C LEU A 345 13.04 14.44 -4.90
N LEU A 346 13.21 14.82 -3.63
CA LEU A 346 13.42 16.18 -3.17
C LEU A 346 14.04 16.14 -1.77
N ASP A 347 14.37 17.31 -1.23
CA ASP A 347 14.67 17.45 0.19
C ASP A 347 13.44 17.16 1.05
N THR A 348 13.66 16.83 2.33
CA THR A 348 12.57 16.63 3.28
C THR A 348 11.66 17.87 3.36
N VAL A 349 10.34 17.65 3.28
CA VAL A 349 9.32 18.71 3.35
C VAL A 349 8.58 18.69 4.68
N GLY A 350 8.14 19.85 5.10
CA GLY A 350 7.51 20.05 6.40
C GLY A 350 8.53 20.36 7.50
N SER A 351 8.03 20.53 8.71
CA SER A 351 8.80 20.97 9.87
C SER A 351 8.17 20.50 11.18
N ARG A 352 8.93 20.63 12.27
CA ARG A 352 8.41 20.38 13.62
C ARG A 352 7.24 21.30 13.97
N GLU A 353 7.32 22.56 13.57
CA GLU A 353 6.30 23.58 13.83
C GLU A 353 4.97 23.26 13.11
N GLU A 354 5.06 22.65 11.93
CA GLU A 354 3.89 22.18 11.16
C GLU A 354 3.36 20.83 11.64
N GLY A 355 4.06 20.19 12.58
CA GLY A 355 3.67 18.94 13.22
C GLY A 355 4.07 17.66 12.48
N MET A 356 4.63 17.75 11.27
CA MET A 356 5.17 16.60 10.55
C MET A 356 6.20 16.95 9.47
N LYS A 357 7.08 15.98 9.18
CA LYS A 357 8.07 16.04 8.11
C LYS A 357 8.06 14.75 7.28
N GLN A 358 8.23 14.88 5.97
CA GLN A 358 8.03 13.81 5.00
C GLN A 358 9.02 13.88 3.85
N ILE A 359 9.24 12.74 3.19
CA ILE A 359 10.04 12.65 1.96
C ILE A 359 9.74 11.37 1.19
N PHE A 360 9.83 11.41 -0.14
CA PHE A 360 9.73 10.26 -1.03
C PHE A 360 11.11 9.82 -1.52
N SER A 361 11.40 8.52 -1.42
CA SER A 361 12.49 7.92 -2.18
C SER A 361 12.22 8.00 -3.68
N SER A 362 13.25 7.81 -4.50
CA SER A 362 13.05 7.42 -5.90
C SER A 362 12.26 6.12 -5.99
N ALA A 363 11.52 5.93 -7.10
CA ALA A 363 10.82 4.69 -7.34
C ALA A 363 11.79 3.51 -7.44
N SER A 364 11.46 2.38 -6.81
CA SER A 364 12.27 1.17 -6.85
C SER A 364 12.45 0.64 -8.28
N ASP A 365 13.67 0.26 -8.63
CA ASP A 365 13.96 -0.41 -9.90
C ASP A 365 13.33 -1.80 -9.99
N PHE A 366 12.91 -2.38 -8.87
CA PHE A 366 12.36 -3.74 -8.82
C PHE A 366 10.83 -3.76 -8.84
N SER A 367 10.19 -2.84 -8.11
CA SER A 367 8.73 -2.82 -7.91
C SER A 367 8.02 -1.57 -8.44
N SER A 368 8.79 -0.53 -8.79
CA SER A 368 8.28 0.83 -9.06
C SER A 368 7.52 1.47 -7.89
N LEU A 369 7.61 0.90 -6.68
CA LEU A 369 7.06 1.51 -5.47
C LEU A 369 8.06 2.52 -4.91
N ILE A 370 7.51 3.61 -4.38
CA ILE A 370 8.24 4.58 -3.56
C ILE A 370 8.13 4.19 -2.08
N ILE A 371 9.22 4.37 -1.32
CA ILE A 371 9.19 4.39 0.14
C ILE A 371 9.09 5.84 0.60
N GLU A 372 8.03 6.14 1.34
CA GLU A 372 7.88 7.42 2.03
C GLU A 372 8.35 7.28 3.47
N TYR A 373 9.11 8.26 3.97
CA TYR A 373 9.37 8.39 5.40
C TYR A 373 8.51 9.50 5.97
N VAL A 374 7.85 9.22 7.10
CA VAL A 374 7.00 10.19 7.80
C VAL A 374 7.43 10.29 9.25
N GLN A 375 7.87 11.47 9.69
CA GLN A 375 8.06 11.78 11.10
C GLN A 375 6.93 12.72 11.56
N ARG A 376 6.08 12.24 12.47
CA ARG A 376 5.06 13.05 13.15
C ARG A 376 5.65 13.56 14.47
N PHE A 377 5.41 14.81 14.81
CA PHE A 377 5.97 15.44 16.01
C PHE A 377 4.89 15.66 17.07
N GLY A 378 5.21 15.33 18.32
CA GLY A 378 4.35 15.65 19.47
C GLY A 378 2.97 15.01 19.38
N ASP A 379 1.93 15.83 19.55
CA ASP A 379 0.52 15.41 19.55
C ASP A 379 -0.20 15.65 18.22
N PHE A 380 0.54 15.80 17.11
CA PHE A 380 -0.05 16.01 15.79
C PHE A 380 -1.07 14.92 15.43
N GLN A 381 -2.34 15.32 15.29
CA GLN A 381 -3.48 14.44 14.97
C GLN A 381 -3.84 14.43 13.47
N GLY A 382 -3.17 15.26 12.66
CA GLY A 382 -3.40 15.30 11.22
C GLY A 382 -2.81 14.08 10.51
N PHE A 383 -3.24 13.86 9.27
CA PHE A 383 -2.65 12.81 8.44
C PHE A 383 -1.55 13.37 7.52
N PHE A 384 -1.79 14.55 6.95
CA PHE A 384 -0.91 15.28 6.05
C PHE A 384 -1.00 16.80 6.30
N THR A 385 0.02 17.57 5.88
CA THR A 385 -0.14 19.00 5.57
C THR A 385 -0.37 19.17 4.06
N ARG A 386 -1.20 20.15 3.67
CA ARG A 386 -1.50 20.36 2.23
C ARG A 386 -0.26 20.68 1.43
N ASP A 387 0.62 21.50 2.00
CA ASP A 387 1.85 21.95 1.34
C ASP A 387 2.84 20.80 1.14
N ASN A 388 2.98 19.88 2.12
CA ASN A 388 3.78 18.67 1.94
C ASN A 388 3.25 17.82 0.79
N VAL A 389 1.94 17.55 0.77
CA VAL A 389 1.33 16.72 -0.28
C VAL A 389 1.49 17.38 -1.65
N ALA A 390 1.33 18.70 -1.76
CA ALA A 390 1.53 19.43 -3.01
C ALA A 390 2.96 19.27 -3.54
N GLN A 391 3.97 19.47 -2.69
CA GLN A 391 5.39 19.36 -3.07
C GLN A 391 5.78 17.92 -3.45
N LEU A 392 5.35 16.94 -2.65
CA LEU A 392 5.62 15.51 -2.91
C LEU A 392 4.93 15.03 -4.20
N THR A 393 3.69 15.48 -4.43
CA THR A 393 2.92 15.15 -5.64
C THR A 393 3.57 15.74 -6.89
N TYR A 394 4.06 16.98 -6.80
CA TYR A 394 4.79 17.62 -7.88
C TYR A 394 6.09 16.87 -8.22
N ALA A 395 6.90 16.54 -7.21
CA ALA A 395 8.17 15.85 -7.40
C ALA A 395 8.00 14.45 -8.02
N ALA A 396 7.06 13.65 -7.51
CA ALA A 396 6.71 12.35 -8.11
C ALA A 396 6.26 12.49 -9.58
N GLY A 397 5.47 13.53 -9.86
CA GLY A 397 5.03 13.84 -11.22
C GLY A 397 6.14 14.05 -12.24
N LEU A 398 7.28 14.61 -11.82
CA LEU A 398 8.43 14.84 -12.68
C LEU A 398 9.19 13.55 -13.01
N GLU A 399 9.26 12.60 -12.07
CA GLU A 399 9.91 11.30 -12.27
C GLU A 399 9.04 10.36 -13.13
N GLU A 400 7.73 10.36 -12.89
CA GLU A 400 6.76 9.41 -13.47
C GLU A 400 6.19 9.84 -14.83
N GLY A 401 6.51 11.07 -15.26
CA GLY A 401 6.10 11.61 -16.55
C GLY A 401 6.66 10.77 -17.71
N VAL A 402 5.89 10.64 -18.79
CA VAL A 402 6.39 10.01 -20.02
C VAL A 402 7.57 10.83 -20.53
N LYS A 403 8.76 10.23 -20.57
CA LYS A 403 9.85 10.70 -21.43
C LYS A 403 9.44 10.33 -22.85
N ASN A 404 8.89 11.30 -23.58
CA ASN A 404 8.54 11.15 -25.00
C ASN A 404 9.75 10.78 -25.84
#